data_AF-A0A9X8ZZX8-F1
#
_entry.id   AF-A0A9X8ZZX8-F1
#
_cell.length_a   1.000
_cell.length_b   1.000
_cell.length_c   1.000
_cell.angle_alpha   90.00
_cell.angle_beta   90.00
_cell.angle_gamma   90.00
#
_symmetry.space_group_name_H-M   'P 1'
#
loop_
_entity.id
_entity.type
_entity.pdbx_description
1 polymer ?
#
loop_
_entity_poly.entity_id
_entity_poly.type
_entity_poly.pdbx_seq_one_letter_code
_entity_poly.pdbx_strand_id
1 'polypeptide(L)'
;MTAMAATIGMGNIAGVATAVTIGGPGAIFWMWITALFGMATKYAEAILAVKYRVSNENGEYSGGPMYYLERGLGKKWLAVLFAIFGTTASFGIGNMVQSNSVAEAMRINFSFPPALTGILMAFLIAIVILGGVKKIGKVTGYVVPIKAFFYIIAGLIIIFYHYDQIPEAFSLIFSGAFNGTAAAGGFIGATVASAIQ
;
A
#
# COMPACT_ATOMS: atom_id res chain seq x y z
N MET A 1 10.08 -0.28 9.37
CA MET A 1 9.11 0.82 9.16
C MET A 1 9.00 1.29 7.72
N THR A 2 10.11 1.37 6.97
CA THR A 2 10.10 1.69 5.52
C THR A 2 9.10 0.86 4.71
N ALA A 3 9.04 -0.47 4.90
CA ALA A 3 8.07 -1.32 4.23
C ALA A 3 6.61 -0.98 4.59
N MET A 4 6.32 -0.64 5.85
CA MET A 4 4.98 -0.18 6.26
C MET A 4 4.65 1.22 5.75
N ALA A 5 5.66 2.04 5.50
CA ALA A 5 5.48 3.35 4.89
C ALA A 5 4.89 3.24 3.49
N ALA A 6 5.40 2.30 2.71
CA ALA A 6 4.92 1.99 1.36
C ALA A 6 3.54 1.33 1.39
N THR A 7 3.28 0.39 2.30
CA THR A 7 2.00 -0.36 2.29
C THR A 7 0.82 0.35 2.94
N ILE A 8 1.05 1.43 3.72
CA ILE A 8 -0.04 2.25 4.27
C ILE A 8 -0.15 3.49 3.40
N GLY A 9 -1.04 3.46 2.41
CA GLY A 9 -1.18 4.53 1.43
C GLY A 9 -2.63 4.82 1.08
N MET A 10 -2.84 5.60 0.01
CA MET A 10 -4.17 5.88 -0.52
C MET A 10 -4.98 4.63 -0.85
N GLY A 11 -4.33 3.51 -1.17
CA GLY A 11 -5.01 2.24 -1.46
C GLY A 11 -5.79 1.69 -0.26
N ASN A 12 -5.39 2.00 0.98
CA ASN A 12 -6.16 1.60 2.17
C ASN A 12 -7.44 2.42 2.35
N ILE A 13 -7.49 3.63 1.80
CA ILE A 13 -8.62 4.55 1.93
C ILE A 13 -9.50 4.41 0.69
N ALA A 14 -8.97 4.82 -0.46
CA ALA A 14 -9.68 4.79 -1.74
C ALA A 14 -9.94 3.36 -2.20
N GLY A 15 -8.96 2.44 -2.08
CA GLY A 15 -9.12 1.07 -2.54
C GLY A 15 -10.19 0.30 -1.75
N VAL A 16 -10.23 0.45 -0.41
CA VAL A 16 -11.30 -0.12 0.42
C VAL A 16 -12.66 0.52 0.08
N ALA A 17 -12.72 1.84 -0.08
CA ALA A 17 -13.96 2.53 -0.46
C ALA A 17 -14.48 2.09 -1.84
N THR A 18 -13.60 1.92 -2.83
CA THR A 18 -13.94 1.38 -4.14
C THR A 18 -14.41 -0.07 -4.05
N ALA A 19 -13.74 -0.90 -3.25
CA ALA A 19 -14.13 -2.30 -3.01
C ALA A 19 -15.55 -2.40 -2.47
N VAL A 20 -15.88 -1.60 -1.45
CA VAL A 20 -17.20 -1.59 -0.82
C VAL A 20 -18.26 -1.00 -1.76
N THR A 21 -17.92 0.06 -2.49
CA THR A 21 -18.87 0.69 -3.45
C THR A 21 -19.23 -0.26 -4.60
N ILE A 22 -18.26 -0.99 -5.14
CA ILE A 22 -18.47 -1.88 -6.29
C ILE A 22 -18.99 -3.27 -5.85
N GLY A 23 -18.43 -3.82 -4.77
CA GLY A 23 -18.70 -5.18 -4.29
C GLY A 23 -19.73 -5.29 -3.17
N GLY A 24 -20.17 -4.16 -2.61
CA GLY A 24 -20.92 -4.14 -1.37
C GLY A 24 -20.07 -4.44 -0.13
N PRO A 25 -20.68 -4.44 1.07
CA PRO A 25 -19.98 -4.64 2.35
C PRO A 25 -19.23 -5.97 2.45
N GLY A 26 -19.71 -7.00 1.73
CA GLY A 26 -19.07 -8.32 1.69
C GLY A 26 -17.67 -8.35 1.09
N ALA A 27 -17.26 -7.31 0.35
CA ALA A 27 -15.91 -7.16 -0.16
C ALA A 27 -14.85 -7.16 0.96
N ILE A 28 -15.20 -6.61 2.14
CA ILE A 28 -14.30 -6.51 3.30
C ILE A 28 -13.86 -7.90 3.78
N PHE A 29 -14.79 -8.87 3.80
CA PHE A 29 -14.48 -10.25 4.16
C PHE A 29 -13.40 -10.86 3.26
N TRP A 30 -13.57 -10.70 1.94
CA TRP A 30 -12.61 -11.21 0.95
C TRP A 30 -11.26 -10.48 0.99
N MET A 31 -11.26 -9.19 1.35
CA MET A 31 -10.02 -8.45 1.61
C MET A 31 -9.27 -9.02 2.83
N TRP A 32 -9.96 -9.45 3.90
CA TRP A 32 -9.34 -10.13 5.04
C TRP A 32 -8.75 -11.49 4.65
N ILE A 33 -9.49 -12.28 3.88
CA ILE A 33 -8.99 -13.57 3.37
C ILE A 33 -7.74 -13.38 2.50
N THR A 34 -7.77 -12.40 1.59
CA THR A 34 -6.62 -12.05 0.74
C THR A 34 -5.42 -11.62 1.59
N ALA A 35 -5.65 -10.83 2.64
CA ALA A 35 -4.59 -10.43 3.57
C ALA A 35 -4.00 -11.62 4.32
N LEU A 36 -4.83 -12.58 4.75
CA LEU A 36 -4.38 -13.78 5.45
C LEU A 36 -3.43 -14.62 4.60
N PHE A 37 -3.82 -14.92 3.36
CA PHE A 37 -2.93 -15.63 2.42
C PHE A 37 -1.73 -14.78 2.00
N GLY A 38 -1.93 -13.47 1.83
CA GLY A 38 -0.88 -12.51 1.50
C GLY A 38 0.24 -12.44 2.55
N MET A 39 -0.07 -12.66 3.83
CA MET A 39 0.95 -12.73 4.88
C MET A 39 1.94 -13.87 4.66
N ALA A 40 1.45 -15.05 4.24
CA ALA A 40 2.31 -16.20 3.97
C ALA A 40 3.22 -15.94 2.75
N THR A 41 2.66 -15.38 1.67
CA THR A 41 3.43 -15.01 0.47
C THR A 41 4.50 -13.98 0.80
N LYS A 42 4.13 -12.89 1.49
CA LYS A 42 5.06 -11.82 1.86
C LYS A 42 6.17 -12.32 2.78
N TYR A 43 5.86 -13.26 3.68
CA TYR A 43 6.85 -13.89 4.54
C TYR A 43 7.89 -14.69 3.73
N ALA A 44 7.42 -15.50 2.76
CA ALA A 44 8.32 -16.24 1.87
C ALA A 44 9.22 -15.30 1.04
N GLU A 45 8.65 -14.22 0.48
CA GLU A 45 9.40 -13.20 -0.26
C GLU A 45 10.48 -12.53 0.60
N ALA A 46 10.16 -12.19 1.86
CA ALA A 46 11.10 -11.58 2.79
C ALA A 46 12.26 -12.51 3.13
N ILE A 47 12.00 -13.79 3.39
CA ILE A 47 13.06 -14.79 3.65
C ILE A 47 13.98 -14.91 2.44
N LEU A 48 13.42 -15.05 1.23
CA LEU A 48 14.20 -15.17 0.00
C LEU A 48 15.02 -13.90 -0.25
N ALA A 49 14.45 -12.72 -0.02
CA ALA A 49 15.14 -11.45 -0.15
C ALA A 49 16.35 -11.34 0.81
N VAL A 50 16.23 -11.85 2.04
CA VAL A 50 17.35 -11.88 3.00
C VAL A 50 18.40 -12.92 2.60
N LYS A 51 17.99 -14.10 2.15
CA LYS A 51 18.89 -15.19 1.77
C LYS A 51 19.75 -14.86 0.55
N TYR A 52 19.19 -14.16 -0.44
CA TYR A 52 19.85 -13.85 -1.72
C TYR A 52 20.31 -12.39 -1.86
N ARG A 53 20.30 -11.60 -0.78
CA ARG A 53 20.75 -10.19 -0.80
C ARG A 53 22.23 -10.06 -1.18
N VAL A 54 22.57 -8.89 -1.70
CA VAL A 54 23.92 -8.51 -2.17
C VAL A 54 24.35 -7.26 -1.44
N SER A 55 25.59 -7.19 -0.98
CA SER A 55 26.15 -5.92 -0.50
C SER A 55 26.65 -5.10 -1.69
N ASN A 56 26.29 -3.82 -1.73
CA ASN A 56 26.93 -2.86 -2.62
C ASN A 56 28.29 -2.41 -2.06
N GLU A 57 29.03 -1.64 -2.85
CA GLU A 57 30.36 -1.09 -2.50
C GLU A 57 30.32 -0.15 -1.28
N ASN A 58 29.16 0.43 -1.01
CA ASN A 58 28.91 1.32 0.13
C ASN A 58 28.48 0.56 1.41
N GLY A 59 28.50 -0.78 1.39
CA GLY A 59 28.10 -1.63 2.51
C GLY A 59 26.59 -1.72 2.76
N GLU A 60 25.77 -1.26 1.82
CA GLU A 60 24.31 -1.37 1.87
C GLU A 60 23.85 -2.67 1.21
N TYR A 61 22.82 -3.30 1.78
CA TYR A 61 22.26 -4.52 1.24
C TYR A 61 21.13 -4.24 0.25
N SER A 62 21.27 -4.74 -0.97
CA SER A 62 20.23 -4.80 -1.99
C SER A 62 19.66 -6.21 -2.05
N GLY A 63 18.35 -6.33 -1.88
CA GLY A 63 17.63 -7.61 -1.91
C GLY A 63 16.26 -7.44 -2.55
N GLY A 64 15.63 -8.55 -2.93
CA GLY A 64 14.31 -8.56 -3.56
C GLY A 64 14.15 -9.62 -4.64
N PRO A 65 13.02 -9.60 -5.36
CA PRO A 65 12.66 -10.67 -6.29
C PRO A 65 13.60 -10.86 -7.45
N MET A 66 14.13 -9.77 -8.01
CA MET A 66 15.18 -9.81 -9.02
C MET A 66 16.40 -10.62 -8.57
N TYR A 67 16.79 -10.54 -7.30
CA TYR A 67 17.96 -11.25 -6.80
C TYR A 67 17.71 -12.73 -6.56
N TYR A 68 16.57 -13.12 -5.98
CA TYR A 68 16.29 -14.54 -5.79
C TYR A 68 15.88 -15.26 -7.10
N LEU A 69 15.36 -14.54 -8.09
CA LEU A 69 15.14 -15.08 -9.44
C LEU A 69 16.46 -15.34 -10.17
N GLU A 70 17.43 -14.43 -10.06
CA GLU A 70 18.75 -14.61 -10.68
C GLU A 70 19.62 -15.61 -9.90
N ARG A 71 19.79 -15.44 -8.59
CA ARG A 71 20.74 -16.20 -7.76
C ARG A 71 20.16 -17.45 -7.12
N GLY A 72 18.84 -17.50 -6.93
CA GLY A 72 18.16 -18.67 -6.38
C GLY A 72 17.71 -19.66 -7.46
N LEU A 73 17.10 -19.13 -8.52
CA LEU A 73 16.55 -19.94 -9.62
C LEU A 73 17.45 -20.00 -10.87
N GLY A 74 18.51 -19.19 -10.94
CA GLY A 74 19.38 -19.12 -12.13
C GLY A 74 18.71 -18.48 -13.36
N LYS A 75 17.51 -17.89 -13.20
CA LYS A 75 16.69 -17.40 -14.32
C LYS A 75 16.83 -15.88 -14.46
N LYS A 76 17.97 -15.46 -15.01
CA LYS A 76 18.29 -14.03 -15.21
C LYS A 76 17.24 -13.27 -16.04
N TRP A 77 16.62 -13.91 -17.03
CA TRP A 77 15.58 -13.28 -17.85
C TRP A 77 14.33 -12.89 -17.03
N LEU A 78 13.92 -13.73 -16.06
CA LEU A 78 12.81 -13.40 -15.15
C LEU A 78 13.19 -12.25 -14.21
N ALA A 79 14.44 -12.21 -13.73
CA ALA A 79 14.93 -11.11 -12.91
C ALA A 79 14.89 -9.77 -13.67
N VAL A 80 15.28 -9.76 -14.94
CA VAL A 80 15.21 -8.57 -15.80
C VAL A 80 13.77 -8.14 -16.04
N LEU A 81 12.87 -9.07 -16.38
CA LEU A 81 11.45 -8.76 -16.55
C LEU A 81 10.84 -8.20 -15.26
N PHE A 82 11.14 -8.80 -14.11
CA PHE A 82 10.68 -8.30 -12.82
C PHE A 82 11.21 -6.89 -12.55
N ALA A 83 12.49 -6.62 -12.82
CA ALA A 83 13.07 -5.30 -12.61
C ALA A 83 12.41 -4.24 -13.51
N ILE A 84 12.14 -4.55 -14.77
CA ILE A 84 11.44 -3.65 -15.70
C ILE A 84 10.02 -3.38 -15.21
N PHE A 85 9.23 -4.42 -14.96
CA PHE A 85 7.84 -4.26 -14.52
C PHE A 85 7.74 -3.61 -13.15
N GLY A 86 8.59 -4.00 -12.20
CA GLY A 86 8.63 -3.41 -10.86
C GLY A 86 8.99 -1.93 -10.89
N THR A 87 9.95 -1.54 -11.74
CA THR A 87 10.30 -0.11 -11.92
C THR A 87 9.14 0.66 -12.53
N THR A 88 8.54 0.17 -13.61
CA THR A 88 7.38 0.83 -14.24
C THR A 88 6.19 0.92 -13.29
N ALA A 89 5.88 -0.16 -12.57
CA ALA A 89 4.82 -0.19 -11.57
C ALA A 89 5.08 0.81 -10.43
N SER A 90 6.34 0.98 -10.01
CA SER A 90 6.68 1.93 -8.94
C SER A 90 6.32 3.38 -9.26
N PHE A 91 6.33 3.78 -10.54
CA PHE A 91 5.88 5.12 -10.95
C PHE A 91 4.36 5.27 -10.87
N GLY A 92 3.61 4.27 -11.33
CA GLY A 92 2.15 4.32 -11.24
C GLY A 92 1.72 4.30 -9.78
N ILE A 93 2.06 3.21 -9.10
CA ILE A 93 1.54 2.90 -7.77
C ILE A 93 2.20 3.77 -6.70
N GLY A 94 3.53 3.84 -6.71
CA GLY A 94 4.30 4.55 -5.68
C GLY A 94 4.33 6.07 -5.82
N ASN A 95 3.98 6.63 -6.99
CA ASN A 95 4.10 8.08 -7.24
C ASN A 95 2.81 8.70 -7.79
N MET A 96 2.37 8.33 -8.99
CA MET A 96 1.30 9.03 -9.71
C MET A 96 -0.03 8.98 -8.96
N VAL A 97 -0.47 7.81 -8.51
CA VAL A 97 -1.78 7.68 -7.84
C VAL A 97 -1.76 8.38 -6.47
N GLN A 98 -0.66 8.25 -5.72
CA GLN A 98 -0.51 8.86 -4.40
C GLN A 98 -0.47 10.39 -4.49
N SER A 99 0.32 10.95 -5.40
CA SER A 99 0.43 12.41 -5.58
C SER A 99 -0.86 13.02 -6.15
N ASN A 100 -1.51 12.36 -7.10
CA ASN A 100 -2.78 12.82 -7.66
C ASN A 100 -3.88 12.87 -6.58
N SER A 101 -3.98 11.83 -5.75
CA SER A 101 -4.97 11.78 -4.67
C SER A 101 -4.79 12.91 -3.65
N VAL A 102 -3.54 13.21 -3.28
CA VAL A 102 -3.24 14.34 -2.38
C VAL A 102 -3.58 15.67 -3.05
N ALA A 103 -3.19 15.86 -4.31
CA ALA A 103 -3.50 17.07 -5.07
C ALA A 103 -5.01 17.31 -5.18
N GLU A 104 -5.78 16.25 -5.40
CA GLU A 104 -7.23 16.32 -5.48
C GLU A 104 -7.88 16.62 -4.13
N ALA A 105 -7.42 15.98 -3.05
CA ALA A 105 -7.88 16.29 -1.69
C ALA A 105 -7.60 17.76 -1.32
N MET A 106 -6.44 18.29 -1.71
CA MET A 106 -6.09 19.70 -1.50
C MET A 106 -6.96 20.66 -2.33
N ARG A 107 -7.29 20.27 -3.56
CA ARG A 107 -8.19 21.03 -4.43
C ARG A 107 -9.61 21.08 -3.87
N ILE A 108 -10.16 19.94 -3.45
CA ILE A 108 -11.55 19.85 -2.97
C ILE A 108 -11.73 20.57 -1.62
N ASN A 109 -10.85 20.31 -0.66
CA ASN A 109 -11.05 20.79 0.71
C ASN A 109 -10.51 22.20 0.95
N PHE A 110 -9.48 22.61 0.19
CA PHE A 110 -8.78 23.87 0.42
C PHE A 110 -8.73 24.77 -0.82
N SER A 111 -9.36 24.38 -1.93
CA SER A 111 -9.30 25.12 -3.21
C SER A 111 -7.88 25.39 -3.69
N PHE A 112 -6.93 24.53 -3.30
CA PHE A 112 -5.51 24.74 -3.59
C PHE A 112 -5.15 24.16 -4.97
N PRO A 113 -4.37 24.88 -5.81
CA PRO A 113 -4.07 24.42 -7.17
C PRO A 113 -3.27 23.09 -7.20
N PRO A 114 -3.69 22.07 -7.96
CA PRO A 114 -3.01 20.78 -8.04
C PRO A 114 -1.53 20.86 -8.44
N ALA A 115 -1.20 21.75 -9.39
CA ALA A 115 0.18 21.97 -9.84
C ALA A 115 1.09 22.45 -8.69
N LEU A 116 0.57 23.34 -7.83
CA LEU A 116 1.31 23.86 -6.70
C LEU A 116 1.48 22.80 -5.61
N THR A 117 0.45 21.98 -5.36
CA THR A 117 0.58 20.81 -4.47
C THR A 117 1.69 19.87 -4.96
N GLY A 118 1.70 19.56 -6.27
CA GLY A 118 2.70 18.68 -6.88
C GLY A 118 4.12 19.21 -6.73
N ILE A 119 4.34 20.51 -7.00
CA ILE A 119 5.66 21.15 -6.83
C ILE A 119 6.14 21.07 -5.38
N LEU A 120 5.26 21.40 -4.42
CA LEU A 120 5.60 21.34 -2.99
C LEU A 120 5.91 19.90 -2.56
N MET A 121 5.11 18.93 -2.99
CA MET A 121 5.37 17.52 -2.71
C MET A 121 6.70 17.07 -3.31
N ALA A 122 6.98 17.40 -4.57
CA ALA A 122 8.23 17.04 -5.23
C ALA A 122 9.45 17.60 -4.49
N PHE A 123 9.38 18.87 -4.06
CA PHE A 123 10.43 19.50 -3.28
C PHE A 123 10.66 18.80 -1.93
N LEU A 124 9.59 18.55 -1.16
CA LEU A 124 9.68 17.88 0.14
C LEU A 124 10.21 16.44 0.01
N ILE A 125 9.75 15.70 -0.99
CA ILE A 125 10.18 14.33 -1.25
C ILE A 125 11.65 14.31 -1.69
N ALA A 126 12.09 15.25 -2.54
CA ALA A 126 13.48 15.35 -2.98
C ALA A 126 14.45 15.52 -1.79
N ILE A 127 14.11 16.36 -0.80
CA ILE A 127 14.92 16.54 0.42
C ILE A 127 15.14 15.22 1.17
N VAL A 128 14.16 14.32 1.15
CA VAL A 128 14.22 13.02 1.82
C VAL A 128 15.00 12.00 0.99
N ILE A 129 14.70 11.90 -0.31
CA ILE A 129 15.31 10.91 -1.22
C ILE A 129 16.80 11.20 -1.45
N LEU A 130 17.20 12.47 -1.60
CA LEU A 130 18.60 12.86 -1.79
C LEU A 130 19.51 12.46 -0.62
N GLY A 131 18.96 12.17 0.56
CA GLY A 131 19.72 11.65 1.70
C GLY A 131 19.88 10.12 1.76
N GLY A 132 19.40 9.40 0.74
CA GLY A 132 19.55 7.95 0.62
C GLY A 132 18.67 7.12 1.58
N VAL A 133 18.85 5.80 1.54
CA VAL A 133 17.99 4.82 2.23
C VAL A 133 17.96 5.01 3.74
N LYS A 134 19.08 5.43 4.36
CA LYS A 134 19.15 5.72 5.80
C LYS A 134 18.26 6.90 6.20
N LYS A 135 18.25 8.00 5.43
CA LYS A 135 17.39 9.17 5.70
C LYS A 135 15.92 8.84 5.46
N ILE A 136 15.61 8.10 4.40
CA ILE A 136 14.26 7.57 4.14
C ILE A 136 13.78 6.75 5.34
N GLY A 137 14.62 5.84 5.85
CA GLY A 137 14.33 5.04 7.04
C GLY A 137 14.05 5.88 8.28
N LYS A 138 14.85 6.92 8.52
CA LYS A 138 14.64 7.84 9.65
C LYS A 138 13.32 8.61 9.54
N VAL A 139 13.04 9.22 8.39
CA VAL A 139 11.82 10.02 8.19
C VAL A 139 10.58 9.15 8.26
N THR A 140 10.57 8.02 7.54
CA THR A 140 9.45 7.06 7.60
C THR A 140 9.28 6.49 9.00
N GLY A 141 10.35 6.35 9.78
CA GLY A 141 10.30 5.93 11.17
C GLY A 141 9.49 6.84 12.09
N TYR A 142 9.40 8.14 11.79
CA TYR A 142 8.58 9.08 12.54
C TYR A 142 7.20 9.28 11.90
N VAL A 143 7.13 9.41 10.58
CA VAL A 143 5.88 9.72 9.87
C VAL A 143 4.88 8.56 9.93
N VAL A 144 5.35 7.31 9.83
CA VAL A 144 4.46 6.14 9.77
C VAL A 144 3.69 5.90 11.07
N PRO A 145 4.33 5.91 12.26
CA PRO A 145 3.60 5.80 13.52
C PRO A 145 2.58 6.92 13.71
N ILE A 146 2.94 8.16 13.36
CA ILE A 146 2.05 9.32 13.50
C ILE A 146 0.80 9.17 12.63
N LYS A 147 0.96 8.86 11.34
CA LYS A 147 -0.21 8.68 10.45
C LYS A 147 -1.10 7.52 10.90
N ALA A 148 -0.51 6.40 11.34
CA ALA A 148 -1.26 5.23 11.79
C ALA A 148 -2.02 5.55 13.08
N PHE A 149 -1.39 6.27 14.01
CA PHE A 149 -2.02 6.69 15.25
C PHE A 149 -3.26 7.55 14.99
N PHE A 150 -3.14 8.63 14.20
CA PHE A 150 -4.28 9.49 13.91
C PHE A 150 -5.40 8.74 13.16
N TYR A 151 -5.04 7.90 12.19
CA TYR A 151 -6.02 7.13 11.43
C TYR A 151 -6.80 6.15 12.32
N ILE A 152 -6.10 5.39 13.17
CA ILE A 152 -6.72 4.42 14.07
C ILE A 152 -7.58 5.13 15.12
N ILE A 153 -7.07 6.20 15.74
CA ILE A 153 -7.81 6.94 16.77
C ILE A 153 -9.08 7.57 16.19
N ALA A 154 -8.99 8.23 15.02
CA ALA A 154 -10.17 8.79 14.37
C ALA A 154 -11.21 7.70 14.05
N GLY A 155 -10.77 6.54 13.51
CA GLY A 155 -11.65 5.40 13.25
C GLY A 155 -12.30 4.85 14.52
N LEU A 156 -11.53 4.69 15.60
CA LEU A 156 -12.05 4.22 16.89
C LEU A 156 -13.07 5.19 17.48
N ILE A 157 -12.85 6.50 17.39
CA ILE A 157 -13.81 7.50 17.84
C ILE A 157 -15.15 7.32 17.11
N ILE A 158 -15.14 7.13 15.78
CA ILE A 158 -16.35 6.92 14.98
C ILE A 158 -17.05 5.62 15.38
N ILE A 159 -16.28 4.54 15.56
CA ILE A 159 -16.80 3.21 15.96
C ILE A 159 -17.44 3.29 17.35
N PHE A 160 -16.81 3.95 18.32
CA PHE A 160 -17.38 4.09 19.67
C PHE A 160 -18.60 5.01 19.70
N TYR A 161 -18.65 6.02 18.83
CA TYR A 161 -19.82 6.89 18.70
C TYR A 161 -21.04 6.16 18.12
N HIS A 162 -20.82 5.15 17.27
CA HIS A 162 -21.87 4.32 16.64
C HIS A 162 -21.77 2.85 17.07
N TYR A 163 -21.48 2.61 18.35
CA TYR A 163 -21.18 1.26 18.85
C TYR A 163 -22.35 0.28 18.68
N ASP A 164 -23.57 0.82 18.68
CA ASP A 164 -24.84 0.12 18.47
C ASP A 164 -24.98 -0.45 17.05
N GLN A 165 -24.33 0.16 16.06
CA GLN A 165 -24.37 -0.26 14.66
C GLN A 165 -23.31 -1.32 14.32
N ILE A 166 -22.38 -1.61 15.24
CA ILE A 166 -21.31 -2.59 15.03
C ILE A 166 -21.87 -3.99 14.68
N PRO A 167 -22.85 -4.55 15.41
CA PRO A 167 -23.39 -5.87 15.09
C PRO A 167 -24.03 -5.93 13.70
N GLU A 168 -24.75 -4.87 13.31
CA GLU A 168 -25.37 -4.77 11.99
C GLU A 168 -24.30 -4.68 10.88
N ALA A 169 -23.24 -3.91 11.09
CA ALA A 169 -22.13 -3.81 10.14
C ALA A 169 -21.46 -5.17 9.89
N PHE A 170 -21.18 -5.95 10.94
CA PHE A 170 -20.66 -7.31 10.78
C PHE A 170 -21.66 -8.23 10.07
N SER A 171 -22.94 -8.14 10.42
CA SER A 171 -24.00 -8.89 9.73
C SER A 171 -24.01 -8.61 8.23
N LEU A 172 -23.93 -7.34 7.82
CA LEU A 172 -23.85 -6.92 6.41
C LEU A 172 -22.59 -7.44 5.71
N ILE A 173 -21.44 -7.44 6.39
CA ILE A 173 -20.20 -7.98 5.84
C ILE A 173 -20.34 -9.48 5.57
N PHE A 174 -20.78 -10.28 6.55
CA PHE A 174 -20.85 -11.73 6.39
C PHE A 174 -21.98 -12.18 5.46
N SER A 175 -23.17 -11.59 5.57
CA SER A 175 -24.29 -11.89 4.66
C SER A 175 -23.98 -11.46 3.22
N GLY A 176 -23.31 -10.31 3.05
CA GLY A 176 -22.87 -9.82 1.75
C GLY A 176 -21.76 -10.68 1.14
N ALA A 177 -20.85 -11.24 1.95
CA ALA A 177 -19.63 -11.92 1.47
C ALA A 177 -19.90 -13.12 0.56
N PHE A 178 -21.00 -13.82 0.77
CA PHE A 178 -21.37 -15.03 0.01
C PHE A 178 -22.37 -14.75 -1.11
N ASN A 179 -22.76 -13.49 -1.31
CA ASN A 179 -23.46 -13.08 -2.52
C ASN A 179 -22.43 -12.94 -3.64
N GLY A 180 -22.66 -13.51 -4.83
CA GLY A 180 -21.64 -13.67 -5.88
C GLY A 180 -20.94 -12.37 -6.33
N THR A 181 -21.57 -11.21 -6.12
CA THR A 181 -21.02 -9.88 -6.39
C THR A 181 -19.92 -9.45 -5.41
N ALA A 182 -19.95 -9.92 -4.17
CA ALA A 182 -18.99 -9.53 -3.14
C ALA A 182 -17.62 -10.19 -3.30
N ALA A 183 -17.56 -11.43 -3.80
CA ALA A 183 -16.30 -12.07 -4.14
C ALA A 183 -15.60 -11.34 -5.30
N ALA A 184 -16.36 -10.98 -6.34
CA ALA A 184 -15.84 -10.20 -7.46
C ALA A 184 -15.39 -8.80 -7.02
N GLY A 185 -16.20 -8.07 -6.25
CA GLY A 185 -15.84 -6.73 -5.78
C GLY A 185 -14.77 -6.72 -4.68
N GLY A 186 -14.68 -7.78 -3.87
CA GLY A 186 -13.57 -7.99 -2.93
C GLY A 186 -12.25 -8.25 -3.64
N PHE A 187 -12.26 -9.05 -4.72
CA PHE A 187 -11.08 -9.27 -5.55
C PHE A 187 -10.69 -8.02 -6.33
N ILE A 188 -11.65 -7.33 -6.97
CA ILE A 188 -11.42 -6.06 -7.67
C ILE A 188 -10.91 -5.02 -6.67
N GLY A 189 -11.52 -4.92 -5.50
CA GLY A 189 -11.13 -4.03 -4.42
C GLY A 189 -9.74 -4.30 -3.88
N ALA A 190 -9.40 -5.57 -3.63
CA ALA A 190 -8.06 -5.98 -3.23
C ALA A 190 -7.03 -5.71 -4.35
N THR A 191 -7.41 -5.93 -5.60
CA THR A 191 -6.58 -5.65 -6.78
C THR A 191 -6.36 -4.15 -6.94
N VAL A 192 -7.38 -3.32 -6.79
CA VAL A 192 -7.31 -1.86 -6.82
C VAL A 192 -6.49 -1.35 -5.64
N ALA A 193 -6.74 -1.85 -4.42
CA ALA A 193 -5.93 -1.51 -3.25
C ALA A 193 -4.46 -1.87 -3.47
N SER A 194 -4.17 -3.05 -4.04
CA SER A 194 -2.81 -3.48 -4.38
C SER A 194 -2.21 -2.74 -5.58
N ALA A 195 -3.04 -2.29 -6.52
CA ALA A 195 -2.64 -1.51 -7.69
C ALA A 195 -2.51 -0.01 -7.40
N ILE A 196 -2.97 0.44 -6.22
CA ILE A 196 -2.86 1.82 -5.72
C ILE A 196 -1.82 1.93 -4.57
N GLN A 197 -1.32 0.80 -4.02
CA GLN A 197 -0.33 0.73 -2.92
C GLN A 197 1.12 0.58 -3.37
#